data_AF-K1UFG3-F1
#
_entry.id   AF-K1UFG3-F1
#
_cell.length_a   1.000
_cell.length_b   1.000
_cell.length_c   1.000
_cell.angle_alpha   90.00
_cell.angle_beta   90.00
_cell.angle_gamma   90.00
#
_symmetry.space_group_name_H-M   'P 1'
#
loop_
_entity.id
_entity.type
_entity.pdbx_description
1 polymer ?
#
loop_
_entity_poly.entity_id
_entity_poly.type
_entity_poly.pdbx_seq_one_letter_code
_entity_poly.pdbx_strand_id
1 'polypeptide(L)'
;MNKVVKRILKIVGIAIAVIVVVLIGYIIYLYASYHRIEDNKKLKVESRIEQSKASEKLSTGKEYSALTYNIGFGAYTPDFSFFMDGGKSSWAKSKKSVISTVNGAGELVKSYDPDFALIEEVDLNSTRSYHVNEYSLLKNVMKDYDCVFAQNYDSSFLFYPFTQPHGSSKSGLALFSKYS
;
A
#
# COMPACT_ATOMS: atom_id res chain seq x y z
N MET A 1 30.71 34.18 31.41
CA MET A 1 30.82 32.98 30.55
C MET A 1 31.94 33.17 29.55
N ASN A 2 32.90 32.25 29.47
CA ASN A 2 34.04 32.36 28.53
C ASN A 2 33.53 32.45 27.08
N LYS A 3 34.20 33.25 26.23
CA LYS A 3 33.89 33.46 24.81
C LYS A 3 33.71 32.13 24.06
N VAL A 4 34.50 31.12 24.40
CA VAL A 4 34.42 29.77 23.83
C VAL A 4 33.07 29.11 24.13
N VAL A 5 32.64 29.11 25.39
CA VAL A 5 31.35 28.52 25.81
C VAL A 5 30.16 29.23 25.14
N LYS A 6 30.22 30.57 25.03
CA LYS A 6 29.20 31.35 24.31
C LYS A 6 29.13 31.00 22.83
N ARG A 7 30.27 30.71 22.19
CA ARG A 7 30.33 30.28 20.78
C ARG A 7 29.73 28.89 20.59
N ILE A 8 30.04 27.94 21.47
CA ILE A 8 29.48 26.58 21.45
C ILE A 8 27.96 26.61 21.60
N LEU A 9 27.44 27.32 22.62
CA LEU A 9 26.00 27.43 22.85
C LEU A 9 25.26 28.05 21.66
N LYS A 10 25.86 29.05 21.00
CA LYS A 10 25.29 29.62 19.77
C LYS A 10 25.21 28.59 18.64
N ILE A 11 26.27 27.81 18.42
CA ILE A 11 26.31 26.79 17.35
C ILE A 11 25.25 25.72 17.62
N VAL A 12 25.19 25.20 18.85
CA VAL A 12 24.19 24.21 19.26
C VAL A 12 22.78 24.77 19.13
N GLY A 13 22.55 26.02 19.57
CA GLY A 13 21.27 26.69 19.43
C GLY A 13 20.83 26.84 17.97
N ILE A 14 21.73 27.21 17.07
CA ILE A 14 21.45 27.28 15.62
C ILE A 14 21.13 25.89 15.07
N ALA A 15 21.91 24.85 15.44
CA ALA A 15 21.66 23.49 14.98
C ALA A 15 20.27 22.99 15.40
N ILE A 16 19.88 23.22 16.67
CA ILE A 16 18.54 22.88 17.17
C ILE A 16 17.46 23.67 16.42
N ALA A 17 17.65 24.97 16.21
CA ALA A 17 16.70 25.80 15.48
C ALA A 17 16.48 25.29 14.05
N VAL A 18 17.54 24.87 13.36
CA VAL A 18 17.44 24.27 12.01
C VAL A 18 16.64 22.98 12.05
N ILE A 19 16.89 22.09 13.00
CA ILE A 19 16.14 20.82 13.16
C ILE A 19 14.65 21.11 13.37
N VAL A 20 14.33 22.07 14.25
CA VAL A 20 12.94 22.46 14.53
C VAL A 20 12.26 23.03 13.28
N VAL A 21 12.95 23.90 12.51
CA VAL A 21 12.41 24.45 11.27
C VAL A 21 12.15 23.35 10.23
N VAL A 22 13.06 22.39 10.08
CA VAL A 22 12.86 21.24 9.18
C VAL A 22 11.66 20.39 9.62
N LEU A 23 11.53 20.13 10.93
CA LEU A 23 10.41 19.35 11.46
C LEU A 23 9.07 20.06 11.24
N ILE A 24 9.00 21.37 11.51
CA ILE A 24 7.80 22.17 11.25
C ILE A 24 7.47 22.16 9.75
N GLY A 25 8.45 22.36 8.88
CA GLY A 25 8.27 22.31 7.44
C GLY A 25 7.73 20.96 6.96
N TYR A 26 8.24 19.86 7.51
CA TYR A 26 7.75 18.51 7.21
C TYR A 26 6.30 18.31 7.69
N ILE A 27 5.95 18.74 8.90
CA ILE A 27 4.57 18.64 9.41
C ILE A 27 3.62 19.46 8.52
N ILE A 28 4.00 20.70 8.16
CA ILE A 28 3.22 21.53 7.23
C ILE A 28 3.02 20.80 5.90
N TYR A 29 4.09 20.21 5.34
CA TYR A 29 4.00 19.42 4.11
C TYR A 29 3.02 18.26 4.24
N LEU A 30 3.09 17.46 5.32
CA LEU A 30 2.17 16.35 5.55
C LEU A 30 0.71 16.82 5.58
N TYR A 31 0.39 17.85 6.38
CA TYR A 31 -0.97 18.38 6.48
C TYR A 31 -1.46 19.02 5.19
N ALA A 32 -0.61 19.76 4.47
CA ALA A 32 -0.95 20.37 3.19
C ALA A 32 -1.18 19.32 2.08
N SER A 33 -0.49 18.19 2.16
CA SER A 33 -0.64 17.07 1.22
C SER A 33 -1.75 16.08 1.60
N TYR A 34 -2.29 16.16 2.81
CA TYR A 34 -3.31 15.24 3.31
C TYR A 34 -4.67 15.56 2.71
N HIS A 35 -5.34 14.53 2.20
CA HIS A 35 -6.69 14.62 1.65
C HIS A 35 -7.52 13.48 2.21
N ARG A 36 -8.59 13.80 2.93
CA ARG A 36 -9.52 12.79 3.43
C ARG A 36 -10.38 12.25 2.28
N ILE A 37 -10.44 10.93 2.13
CA ILE A 37 -11.38 10.29 1.21
C ILE A 37 -12.78 10.41 1.80
N GLU A 38 -13.76 10.79 0.98
CA GLU A 38 -15.16 10.91 1.38
C GLU A 38 -15.74 9.58 1.88
N ASP A 39 -16.61 9.66 2.88
CA ASP A 39 -17.35 8.51 3.39
C ASP A 39 -18.28 7.95 2.31
N ASN A 40 -18.42 6.62 2.24
CA ASN A 40 -19.28 5.92 1.28
C ASN A 40 -19.01 6.29 -0.18
N LYS A 41 -17.77 6.66 -0.51
CA LYS A 41 -17.35 6.95 -1.89
C LYS A 41 -17.74 5.80 -2.80
N LYS A 42 -18.57 6.10 -3.80
CA LYS A 42 -18.96 5.12 -4.81
C LYS A 42 -17.72 4.69 -5.60
N LEU A 43 -17.46 3.38 -5.62
CA LEU A 43 -16.37 2.79 -6.36
C LEU A 43 -16.88 2.27 -7.70
N LYS A 44 -16.02 2.33 -8.72
CA LYS A 44 -16.33 1.82 -10.05
C LYS A 44 -15.92 0.35 -10.12
N VAL A 45 -16.89 -0.53 -10.36
CA VAL A 45 -16.63 -1.93 -10.66
C VAL A 45 -16.07 -2.04 -12.08
N GLU A 46 -14.97 -2.75 -12.23
CA GLU A 46 -14.36 -3.14 -13.50
C GLU A 46 -14.81 -4.56 -13.83
N SER A 47 -15.60 -4.70 -14.90
CA SER A 47 -16.16 -5.99 -15.31
C SER A 47 -15.15 -6.82 -16.10
N ARG A 48 -15.16 -8.13 -15.90
CA ARG A 48 -14.29 -9.09 -16.61
C ARG A 48 -14.57 -9.25 -18.11
N ILE A 49 -15.72 -8.77 -18.60
CA ILE A 49 -16.11 -8.82 -20.03
C ILE A 49 -16.56 -7.43 -20.48
N GLU A 50 -15.92 -6.84 -21.51
CA GLU A 50 -16.36 -5.56 -22.10
C GLU A 50 -17.72 -5.67 -22.84
N GLN A 51 -18.18 -6.88 -23.16
CA GLN A 51 -19.46 -7.13 -23.84
C GLN A 51 -20.13 -8.42 -23.39
N SER A 52 -21.16 -8.29 -22.54
CA SER A 52 -22.29 -9.24 -22.36
C SER A 52 -22.02 -10.64 -21.80
N LYS A 53 -22.67 -10.96 -20.68
CA LYS A 53 -23.78 -11.93 -20.56
C LYS A 53 -23.84 -12.41 -19.11
N ALA A 54 -24.87 -11.95 -18.41
CA ALA A 54 -25.34 -12.49 -17.12
C ALA A 54 -24.21 -12.93 -16.18
N SER A 55 -23.56 -11.98 -15.52
CA SER A 55 -22.93 -12.31 -14.25
C SER A 55 -23.97 -12.99 -13.39
N GLU A 56 -23.64 -14.17 -12.88
CA GLU A 56 -24.53 -14.89 -11.98
C GLU A 56 -24.98 -13.91 -10.89
N LYS A 57 -26.27 -13.94 -10.56
CA LYS A 57 -26.77 -13.19 -9.41
C LYS A 57 -26.68 -14.08 -8.20
N LEU A 58 -26.40 -13.48 -7.06
CA LEU A 58 -26.49 -14.17 -5.79
C LEU A 58 -27.93 -14.60 -5.53
N SER A 59 -28.09 -15.84 -5.10
CA SER A 59 -29.32 -16.44 -4.61
C SER A 59 -29.18 -16.84 -3.14
N THR A 60 -30.30 -16.83 -2.42
CA THR A 60 -30.38 -17.37 -1.07
C THR A 60 -30.36 -18.90 -1.08
N GLY A 61 -29.88 -19.52 0.00
CA GLY A 61 -29.80 -20.99 0.11
C GLY A 61 -28.64 -21.65 -0.66
N LYS A 62 -27.81 -20.86 -1.35
CA LYS A 62 -26.54 -21.30 -1.92
C LYS A 62 -25.39 -20.95 -0.96
N GLU A 63 -24.45 -21.87 -0.79
CA GLU A 63 -23.20 -21.61 -0.07
C GLU A 63 -22.22 -20.89 -1.00
N TYR A 64 -21.50 -19.92 -0.45
CA TYR A 64 -20.46 -19.15 -1.14
C TYR A 64 -19.17 -19.15 -0.31
N SER A 65 -18.06 -19.00 -1.00
CA SER A 65 -16.71 -18.93 -0.43
C SER A 65 -16.16 -17.52 -0.48
N ALA A 66 -15.53 -17.08 0.61
CA ALA A 66 -14.83 -15.80 0.68
C ALA A 66 -13.42 -16.02 1.21
N LEU A 67 -12.45 -15.41 0.54
CA LEU A 67 -11.04 -15.43 0.92
C LEU A 67 -10.58 -13.99 1.21
N THR A 68 -9.81 -13.81 2.28
CA THR A 68 -9.11 -12.56 2.56
C THR A 68 -7.62 -12.82 2.63
N TYR A 69 -6.80 -11.93 2.04
CA TYR A 69 -5.34 -12.08 2.05
C TYR A 69 -4.62 -10.74 1.98
N ASN A 70 -3.98 -10.37 3.09
CA ASN A 70 -3.03 -9.28 3.13
C ASN A 70 -1.68 -9.73 2.53
N ILE A 71 -1.29 -9.11 1.42
CA ILE A 71 -0.08 -9.47 0.66
C ILE A 71 1.17 -8.68 1.07
N GLY A 72 1.07 -7.83 2.10
CA GLY A 72 2.18 -7.04 2.63
C GLY A 72 2.90 -6.25 1.54
N PHE A 73 2.15 -5.58 0.65
CA PHE A 73 2.65 -4.80 -0.50
C PHE A 73 3.71 -5.53 -1.36
N GLY A 74 3.55 -6.85 -1.48
CA GLY A 74 4.47 -7.71 -2.24
C GLY A 74 5.87 -7.83 -1.66
N ALA A 75 6.11 -7.40 -0.42
CA ALA A 75 7.44 -7.40 0.20
C ALA A 75 7.76 -8.68 0.95
N TYR A 76 6.75 -9.42 1.39
CA TYR A 76 6.93 -10.55 2.30
C TYR A 76 7.53 -11.74 1.55
N THR A 77 8.79 -11.99 1.87
CA THR A 77 9.56 -13.17 1.50
C THR A 77 10.06 -13.81 2.80
N PRO A 78 10.52 -15.07 2.81
CA PRO A 78 11.00 -15.70 4.05
C PRO A 78 12.08 -14.89 4.81
N ASP A 79 12.88 -14.09 4.09
CA ASP A 79 13.95 -13.26 4.66
C ASP A 79 13.50 -11.82 4.99
N PHE A 80 12.25 -11.45 4.66
CA PHE A 80 11.75 -10.10 4.92
C PHE A 80 11.45 -9.90 6.41
N SER A 81 11.88 -8.76 6.95
CA SER A 81 11.55 -8.34 8.32
C SER A 81 11.24 -6.86 8.34
N PHE A 82 10.03 -6.50 8.77
CA PHE A 82 9.57 -5.12 8.75
C PHE A 82 10.24 -4.30 9.86
N PHE A 83 10.77 -3.13 9.53
CA PHE A 83 11.57 -2.33 10.48
C PHE A 83 10.77 -1.84 11.70
N MET A 84 9.46 -1.59 11.57
CA MET A 84 8.65 -1.16 12.72
C MET A 84 8.45 -2.31 13.73
N ASP A 85 8.60 -3.56 13.28
CA ASP A 85 8.51 -4.75 14.13
C ASP A 85 9.90 -5.19 14.65
N GLY A 86 10.89 -4.30 14.62
CA GLY A 86 12.29 -4.59 14.99
C GLY A 86 13.11 -5.27 13.90
N GLY A 87 12.56 -5.40 12.69
CA GLY A 87 13.25 -5.90 11.51
C GLY A 87 14.21 -4.88 10.88
N LYS A 88 14.67 -5.17 9.66
CA LYS A 88 15.68 -4.36 8.96
C LYS A 88 15.18 -3.65 7.71
N SER A 89 14.03 -4.05 7.18
CA SER A 89 13.57 -3.64 5.86
C SER A 89 12.38 -2.70 5.94
N SER A 90 12.48 -1.60 5.20
CA SER A 90 11.38 -0.66 4.94
C SER A 90 10.75 -0.86 3.57
N TRP A 91 11.55 -1.31 2.60
CA TRP A 91 11.12 -1.62 1.24
C TRP A 91 11.13 -3.11 0.97
N ALA A 92 10.36 -3.54 -0.03
CA ALA A 92 10.52 -4.83 -0.65
C ALA A 92 11.97 -5.04 -1.15
N LYS A 93 12.37 -6.30 -1.34
CA LYS A 93 13.75 -6.65 -1.74
C LYS A 93 14.17 -6.03 -3.08
N SER A 94 13.26 -5.97 -4.05
CA SER A 94 13.46 -5.33 -5.36
C SER A 94 12.13 -5.25 -6.11
N LYS A 95 12.07 -4.43 -7.17
CA LYS A 95 10.91 -4.39 -8.09
C LYS A 95 10.54 -5.78 -8.64
N LYS A 96 11.55 -6.58 -9.02
CA LYS A 96 11.35 -7.96 -9.51
C LYS A 96 10.75 -8.86 -8.42
N SER A 97 11.18 -8.68 -7.17
CA SER A 97 10.62 -9.42 -6.03
C SER A 97 9.15 -9.08 -5.84
N VAL A 98 8.76 -7.80 -5.87
CA VAL A 98 7.36 -7.36 -5.74
C VAL A 98 6.50 -8.00 -6.82
N ILE A 99 6.91 -7.91 -8.08
CA ILE A 99 6.19 -8.52 -9.21
C ILE A 99 6.02 -10.03 -9.00
N SER A 100 7.07 -10.71 -8.56
CA SER A 100 7.03 -12.16 -8.32
C SER A 100 6.09 -12.53 -7.16
N THR A 101 6.19 -11.83 -6.03
CA THR A 101 5.39 -12.11 -4.83
C THR A 101 3.92 -11.78 -5.04
N VAL A 102 3.60 -10.65 -5.68
CA VAL A 102 2.21 -10.25 -5.98
C VAL A 102 1.55 -11.22 -6.95
N ASN A 103 2.24 -11.63 -8.03
CA ASN A 103 1.71 -12.64 -8.93
C ASN A 103 1.52 -13.99 -8.20
N GLY A 104 2.50 -14.41 -7.39
CA GLY A 104 2.40 -15.63 -6.60
C GLY A 104 1.22 -15.60 -5.61
N ALA A 105 0.98 -14.46 -4.96
CA ALA A 105 -0.18 -14.26 -4.11
C ALA A 105 -1.49 -14.37 -4.90
N GLY A 106 -1.58 -13.73 -6.07
CA GLY A 106 -2.73 -13.86 -6.96
C GLY A 106 -2.98 -15.31 -7.39
N GLU A 107 -1.94 -16.04 -7.80
CA GLU A 107 -2.06 -17.45 -8.22
C GLU A 107 -2.47 -18.35 -7.06
N LEU A 108 -1.98 -18.08 -5.84
CA LEU A 108 -2.41 -18.79 -4.64
C LEU A 108 -3.90 -18.55 -4.36
N VAL A 109 -4.34 -17.29 -4.35
CA VAL A 109 -5.76 -16.94 -4.19
C VAL A 109 -6.61 -17.65 -5.24
N LYS A 110 -6.19 -17.60 -6.50
CA LYS A 110 -6.87 -18.25 -7.63
C LYS A 110 -6.96 -19.76 -7.45
N SER A 111 -5.93 -20.40 -6.91
CA SER A 111 -5.91 -21.86 -6.70
C SER A 111 -6.97 -22.37 -5.73
N TYR A 112 -7.47 -21.51 -4.83
CA TYR A 112 -8.60 -21.82 -3.94
C TYR A 112 -9.98 -21.60 -4.60
N ASP A 113 -10.00 -21.05 -5.82
CA ASP A 113 -11.21 -20.78 -6.61
C ASP A 113 -12.36 -20.07 -5.86
N PRO A 114 -12.10 -19.02 -5.05
CA PRO A 114 -13.12 -18.42 -4.20
C PRO A 114 -14.22 -17.72 -5.02
N ASP A 115 -15.42 -17.59 -4.47
CA ASP A 115 -16.48 -16.75 -5.06
C ASP A 115 -16.15 -15.26 -4.92
N PHE A 116 -15.55 -14.90 -3.79
CA PHE A 116 -15.07 -13.56 -3.47
C PHE A 116 -13.66 -13.60 -2.90
N ALA A 117 -12.79 -12.70 -3.36
CA ALA A 117 -11.46 -12.52 -2.78
C ALA A 117 -11.22 -11.05 -2.44
N LEU A 118 -10.98 -10.75 -1.17
CA LEU A 118 -10.50 -9.46 -0.69
C LEU A 118 -8.98 -9.55 -0.51
N ILE A 119 -8.24 -8.70 -1.22
CA ILE A 119 -6.78 -8.65 -1.12
C ILE A 119 -6.38 -7.29 -0.55
N GLU A 120 -5.68 -7.31 0.58
CA GLU A 120 -5.29 -6.11 1.32
C GLU A 120 -3.83 -5.72 1.10
N GLU A 121 -3.49 -4.46 1.40
CA GLU A 121 -2.17 -3.87 1.20
C GLU A 121 -1.68 -3.93 -0.25
N VAL A 122 -2.60 -3.62 -1.18
CA VAL A 122 -2.31 -3.55 -2.61
C VAL A 122 -1.83 -2.14 -2.96
N ASP A 123 -0.55 -2.00 -3.25
CA ASP A 123 0.05 -0.72 -3.65
C ASP A 123 -0.25 -0.40 -5.13
N LEU A 124 -0.63 0.85 -5.41
CA LEU A 124 -0.77 1.37 -6.78
C LEU A 124 0.51 2.07 -7.25
N ASN A 125 1.17 2.76 -6.33
CA ASN A 125 2.33 3.60 -6.61
C ASN A 125 3.05 4.00 -5.30
N SER A 126 3.73 3.06 -4.65
CA SER A 126 4.43 3.32 -3.39
C SER A 126 5.94 3.16 -3.54
N THR A 127 6.71 3.92 -2.77
CA THR A 127 8.18 3.84 -2.73
C THR A 127 8.62 2.46 -2.23
N ARG A 128 7.97 1.96 -1.16
CA ARG A 128 8.23 0.65 -0.54
C ARG A 128 8.08 -0.56 -1.47
N SER A 129 7.30 -0.43 -2.54
CA SER A 129 7.02 -1.47 -3.55
C SER A 129 7.59 -1.11 -4.93
N TYR A 130 8.53 -0.16 -5.01
CA TYR A 130 9.18 0.28 -6.26
C TYR A 130 8.20 0.76 -7.34
N HIS A 131 7.12 1.43 -6.92
CA HIS A 131 6.10 1.99 -7.80
C HIS A 131 5.47 0.95 -8.73
N VAL A 132 5.39 -0.30 -8.28
CA VAL A 132 4.64 -1.35 -8.97
C VAL A 132 3.15 -1.10 -8.75
N ASN A 133 2.38 -1.17 -9.83
CA ASN A 133 0.93 -1.18 -9.73
C ASN A 133 0.47 -2.63 -9.52
N GLU A 134 0.33 -3.02 -8.25
CA GLU A 134 0.02 -4.37 -7.83
C GLU A 134 -1.41 -4.76 -8.19
N TYR A 135 -2.33 -3.81 -8.16
CA TYR A 135 -3.72 -4.02 -8.59
C TYR A 135 -3.78 -4.45 -10.07
N SER A 136 -2.99 -3.85 -10.95
CA SER A 136 -2.90 -4.29 -12.35
C SER A 136 -2.34 -5.70 -12.51
N LEU A 137 -1.38 -6.11 -11.67
CA LEU A 137 -0.86 -7.49 -11.68
C LEU A 137 -1.94 -8.48 -11.24
N LEU A 138 -2.62 -8.18 -10.13
CA LEU A 138 -3.70 -9.02 -9.60
C LEU A 138 -4.85 -9.16 -10.61
N LYS A 139 -5.23 -8.08 -11.30
CA LYS A 139 -6.24 -8.13 -12.39
C LYS A 139 -5.84 -9.06 -13.53
N ASN A 140 -4.56 -9.10 -13.90
CA ASN A 140 -4.10 -10.01 -14.95
C ASN A 140 -4.20 -11.48 -14.53
N VAL A 141 -3.91 -11.78 -13.25
CA VAL A 141 -4.00 -13.15 -12.70
C VAL A 141 -5.47 -13.58 -12.51
N MET A 142 -6.27 -12.69 -11.93
CA MET A 142 -7.68 -12.88 -11.57
C MET A 142 -8.64 -12.37 -12.66
N LYS A 143 -8.24 -12.48 -13.94
CA LYS A 143 -8.99 -11.93 -15.10
C LYS A 143 -10.43 -12.43 -15.24
N ASP A 144 -10.76 -13.56 -14.63
CA ASP A 144 -12.08 -14.20 -14.69
C ASP A 144 -13.04 -13.68 -13.59
N TYR A 145 -12.63 -12.63 -12.87
CA TYR A 145 -13.40 -11.97 -11.81
C TYR A 145 -13.67 -10.52 -12.18
N ASP A 146 -14.84 -10.03 -11.81
CA ASP A 146 -15.03 -8.58 -11.71
C ASP A 146 -14.21 -8.06 -10.54
N CYS A 147 -13.74 -6.82 -10.65
CA CYS A 147 -12.89 -6.26 -9.62
C CYS A 147 -13.22 -4.82 -9.29
N VAL A 148 -12.87 -4.40 -8.08
CA VAL A 148 -12.99 -3.03 -7.64
C VAL A 148 -11.87 -2.72 -6.66
N PHE A 149 -11.33 -1.50 -6.75
CA PHE A 149 -10.28 -1.03 -5.86
C PHE A 149 -10.78 0.06 -4.92
N ALA A 150 -10.54 -0.13 -3.63
CA ALA A 150 -10.84 0.83 -2.58
C ALA A 150 -9.53 1.35 -1.98
N GLN A 151 -9.12 2.56 -2.35
CA GLN A 151 -7.99 3.21 -1.71
C GLN A 151 -8.33 3.50 -0.24
N ASN A 152 -7.48 3.03 0.67
CA ASN A 152 -7.64 3.26 2.12
C ASN A 152 -6.37 3.82 2.77
N TYR A 153 -5.28 4.01 2.01
CA TYR A 153 -4.05 4.59 2.51
C TYR A 153 -3.40 5.50 1.44
N ASP A 154 -3.11 6.74 1.83
CA ASP A 154 -2.45 7.74 0.98
C ASP A 154 -1.50 8.58 1.86
N SER A 155 -0.22 8.25 1.82
CA SER A 155 0.83 8.97 2.54
C SER A 155 1.73 9.65 1.53
N SER A 156 1.87 10.97 1.64
CA SER A 156 2.70 11.76 0.75
C SER A 156 4.17 11.42 0.88
N PHE A 157 4.67 11.24 2.11
CA PHE A 157 6.01 10.74 2.38
C PHE A 157 6.21 10.40 3.86
N LEU A 158 6.66 9.19 4.16
CA LEU A 158 7.19 8.84 5.48
C LEU A 158 8.72 8.75 5.44
N PHE A 159 9.41 9.73 6.06
CA PHE A 159 10.88 9.83 5.98
C PHE A 159 11.66 8.76 6.77
N TYR A 160 10.96 7.98 7.60
CA TYR A 160 11.58 7.00 8.51
C TYR A 160 11.44 5.58 7.95
N PRO A 161 12.45 4.69 8.08
CA PRO A 161 13.77 4.93 8.67
C PRO A 161 14.65 5.83 7.81
N PHE A 162 15.55 6.61 8.43
CA PHE A 162 16.29 7.69 7.75
C PHE A 162 17.15 7.24 6.56
N THR A 163 17.64 6.00 6.56
CA THR A 163 18.51 5.46 5.50
C THR A 163 17.74 4.73 4.40
N GLN A 164 16.50 4.33 4.67
CA GLN A 164 15.59 3.71 3.70
C GLN A 164 14.15 4.19 3.98
N PRO A 165 13.84 5.48 3.73
CA PRO A 165 12.54 6.07 4.06
C PRO A 165 11.40 5.25 3.50
N HIS A 166 10.39 4.90 4.31
CA HIS A 166 9.23 4.15 3.82
C HIS A 166 8.57 4.84 2.61
N GLY A 167 8.66 6.17 2.58
CA GLY A 167 8.45 6.99 1.40
C GLY A 167 6.98 7.31 1.15
N SER A 168 6.68 7.73 -0.08
CA SER A 168 5.29 7.92 -0.51
C SER A 168 4.60 6.57 -0.65
N SER A 169 3.33 6.51 -0.30
CA SER A 169 2.56 5.26 -0.35
C SER A 169 1.13 5.52 -0.76
N LYS A 170 0.67 4.81 -1.78
CA LYS A 170 -0.71 4.84 -2.26
C LYS A 170 -1.21 3.41 -2.37
N SER A 171 -2.02 2.99 -1.39
CA SER A 171 -2.42 1.60 -1.18
C SER A 171 -3.92 1.48 -0.95
N GLY A 172 -4.45 0.29 -1.16
CA GLY A 172 -5.86 0.00 -0.98
C GLY A 172 -6.16 -1.48 -0.79
N LEU A 173 -7.45 -1.76 -0.94
CA LEU A 173 -8.04 -3.08 -0.95
C LEU A 173 -8.52 -3.37 -2.37
N ALA A 174 -8.22 -4.56 -2.88
CA ALA A 174 -8.75 -5.05 -4.15
C ALA A 174 -9.76 -6.16 -3.87
N LEU A 175 -11.01 -5.96 -4.27
CA LEU A 175 -12.03 -6.99 -4.21
C LEU A 175 -12.18 -7.62 -5.59
N PHE A 176 -12.20 -8.93 -5.65
CA PHE A 176 -12.49 -9.75 -6.83
C PHE A 176 -13.75 -10.57 -6.56
N SER A 177 -14.68 -10.60 -7.52
CA SER A 177 -15.98 -11.28 -7.41
C SER A 177 -16.33 -12.02 -8.70
N LYS A 178 -16.81 -13.26 -8.60
CA LYS A 178 -17.43 -13.97 -9.74
C LYS A 178 -18.79 -13.38 -10.13
N TYR A 179 -19.36 -12.54 -9.26
CA TYR A 179 -20.72 -11.98 -9.31
C TYR A 179 -20.69 -10.45 -9.56
N SER A 180 -21.70 -9.90 -10.27
CA SER A 180 -21.89 -8.45 -10.48
C SER A 180 -23.14 -7.91 -9.80
#